data_AF-A0A368GNL8-F1
#
_entry.id   AF-A0A368GNL8-F1
#
_cell.length_a   1.000
_cell.length_b   1.000
_cell.length_c   1.000
_cell.angle_alpha   90.00
_cell.angle_beta   90.00
_cell.angle_gamma   90.00
#
_symmetry.space_group_name_H-M   'P 1'
#
loop_
_entity.id
_entity.type
_entity.pdbx_description
1 polymer ?
#
loop_
_entity_poly.entity_id
_entity_poly.type
_entity_poly.pdbx_seq_one_letter_code
_entity_poly.pdbx_strand_id
1 'polypeptide(L)'
;MERLNRDVILHICSYLDLGTLASLAAVYPHLSPEIFRIFKSTVWAFKMRVLPQYTSMAYFSVTKPKTDTVDNKALQDTLKVNLVMGKWAELPARVRKYVPYHLMHIACLDVTQFGTATISEQVEKILGSMKTDQLSLKYENRIEGRKALERVSFNPGTTLYIHELSFCEAIDSLIPPPKLTNIKDLWFCGDILPTDFTNLLYSKIPSLCLTCDRLRQDCVVLIREYIKNFLEGRTNQTSCRISASGGLLRYVFEYLAGVGEDCMVNGPRRVHLISALEETPIHCFIDAVMVENLNGDVIFDICKFMDLPSIVSLAVVYPQRSADIFRVLKKRVYSLRVEIVPQHISVEYYEMKNETEKDKYWIFEKLPVLPQAIWHHIPFAMLHTECLEITQGAEIPEEVEQIMSELVIHSMSLQYVCRLEAKKVLELVTFTPSARLSVFELSKSLASESLIPQKLFEDGDELVFVADMLPDEFSRVLRSAIRFVFVTCERLRPEFAAMVQQYIQQFLRSDVSQLSFSLRTSSRCLREIFEAGV
;
A
#
# COMPACT_ATOMS: atom_id res chain seq x y z
N MET A 1 5.67 57.22 6.51
CA MET A 1 4.75 56.35 7.27
C MET A 1 3.71 57.16 8.03
N GLU A 2 4.10 58.16 8.83
CA GLU A 2 3.18 58.96 9.68
C GLU A 2 2.06 59.72 8.92
N ARG A 3 2.24 59.97 7.62
CA ARG A 3 1.23 60.62 6.76
C ARG A 3 0.36 59.63 5.95
N LEU A 4 0.62 58.33 6.04
CA LEU A 4 -0.12 57.31 5.28
C LEU A 4 -1.38 56.89 6.07
N ASN A 5 -2.49 56.73 5.36
CA ASN A 5 -3.70 56.13 5.93
C ASN A 5 -3.41 54.69 6.38
N ARG A 6 -4.02 54.27 7.50
CA ARG A 6 -3.94 52.93 8.09
C ARG A 6 -4.18 51.83 7.06
N ASP A 7 -5.13 52.02 6.14
CA ASP A 7 -5.45 51.02 5.11
C ASP A 7 -4.31 50.84 4.10
N VAL A 8 -3.60 51.92 3.77
CA VAL A 8 -2.42 51.88 2.88
C VAL A 8 -1.26 51.17 3.57
N ILE A 9 -1.08 51.42 4.88
CA ILE A 9 -0.05 50.73 5.69
C ILE A 9 -0.30 49.23 5.71
N LEU A 10 -1.55 48.80 5.94
CA LEU A 10 -1.94 47.39 5.95
C LEU A 10 -1.72 46.74 4.58
N HIS A 11 -2.09 47.44 3.50
CA HIS A 11 -1.89 46.95 2.14
C HIS A 11 -0.40 46.76 1.83
N ILE A 12 0.46 47.74 2.15
CA ILE A 12 1.91 47.61 1.95
C ILE A 12 2.47 46.46 2.78
N CYS A 13 2.12 46.37 4.07
CA CYS A 13 2.59 45.30 4.96
C CYS A 13 2.21 43.90 4.44
N SER A 14 1.15 43.79 3.62
CA SER A 14 0.76 42.50 3.05
C SER A 14 1.70 41.94 1.98
N TYR A 15 2.58 42.77 1.42
CA TYR A 15 3.59 42.36 0.45
C TYR A 15 5.00 42.22 1.04
N LEU A 16 5.17 42.50 2.33
CA LEU A 16 6.47 42.50 2.97
C LEU A 16 6.75 41.16 3.65
N ASP A 17 8.01 40.74 3.58
CA ASP A 17 8.52 39.56 4.28
C ASP A 17 8.65 39.84 5.80
N LEU A 18 8.74 38.78 6.62
CA LEU A 18 8.79 38.89 8.09
C LEU A 18 9.97 39.73 8.59
N GLY A 19 11.13 39.61 7.95
CA GLY A 19 12.32 40.38 8.32
C GLY A 19 12.14 41.86 8.04
N THR A 20 11.50 42.20 6.91
CA THR A 20 11.15 43.57 6.56
C THR A 20 10.06 44.13 7.50
N LEU A 21 9.03 43.36 7.82
CA LEU A 21 8.00 43.73 8.80
C LEU A 21 8.59 43.99 10.19
N ALA A 22 9.48 43.10 10.66
CA ALA A 22 10.16 43.27 11.94
C ALA A 22 11.08 44.49 11.96
N SER A 23 11.78 44.77 10.86
CA SER A 23 12.58 45.99 10.70
C SER A 23 11.71 47.25 10.77
N LEU A 24 10.56 47.23 10.10
CA LEU A 24 9.63 48.34 10.09
C LEU A 24 9.05 48.60 11.48
N ALA A 25 8.66 47.55 12.22
CA ALA A 25 8.18 47.66 13.59
C ALA A 25 9.27 48.16 14.56
N ALA A 26 10.54 47.81 14.32
CA ALA A 26 11.66 48.33 15.10
C ALA A 26 11.84 49.85 14.91
N VAL A 27 11.60 50.36 13.70
CA VAL A 27 11.70 51.80 13.37
C VAL A 27 10.46 52.57 13.83
N TYR A 28 9.27 51.96 13.75
CA TYR A 28 7.99 52.57 14.15
C TYR A 28 7.26 51.74 15.22
N PRO A 29 7.75 51.71 16.48
CA PRO A 29 7.19 50.83 17.51
C PRO A 29 5.70 51.04 17.78
N HIS A 30 5.23 52.30 17.69
CA HIS A 30 3.83 52.67 17.91
C HIS A 30 2.87 52.11 16.85
N LEU A 31 3.37 51.69 15.68
CA LEU A 31 2.58 51.05 14.60
C LEU A 31 2.72 49.53 14.59
N SER A 32 3.44 48.93 15.54
CA SER A 32 3.64 47.48 15.59
C SER A 32 2.34 46.66 15.56
N PRO A 33 1.25 47.04 16.27
CA PRO A 33 -0.02 46.30 16.21
C PRO A 33 -0.63 46.28 14.81
N GLU A 34 -0.52 47.39 14.07
CA GLU A 34 -0.99 47.50 12.69
C GLU A 34 -0.11 46.68 11.74
N ILE A 35 1.22 46.80 11.85
CA ILE A 35 2.19 46.11 11.01
C ILE A 35 2.01 44.59 11.12
N PHE A 36 1.85 44.08 12.35
CA PHE A 36 1.75 42.66 12.62
C PHE A 36 0.32 42.10 12.54
N ARG A 37 -0.66 42.92 12.15
CA ARG A 37 -2.05 42.48 11.99
C ARG A 37 -2.19 41.33 10.99
N ILE A 38 -1.32 41.27 9.98
CA ILE A 38 -1.27 40.19 8.98
C ILE A 38 -0.97 38.81 9.57
N PHE A 39 -0.40 38.73 10.78
CA PHE A 39 -0.08 37.45 11.40
C PHE A 39 -1.32 36.64 11.77
N LYS A 40 -2.47 37.30 11.98
CA LYS A 40 -3.74 36.61 12.28
C LYS A 40 -4.21 35.73 11.12
N SER A 41 -3.98 36.18 9.89
CA SER A 41 -4.37 35.49 8.66
C SER A 41 -3.25 34.64 8.06
N THR A 42 -2.19 34.35 8.81
CA THR A 42 -1.01 33.66 8.30
C THR A 42 -0.60 32.54 9.26
N VAL A 43 -0.21 31.39 8.70
CA VAL A 43 0.39 30.27 9.42
C VAL A 43 1.88 30.29 9.16
N TRP A 44 2.66 30.03 10.20
CA TRP A 44 4.11 30.16 10.18
C TRP A 44 4.79 28.84 10.52
N ALA A 45 5.93 28.62 9.88
CA ALA A 45 6.89 27.59 10.26
C ALA A 45 8.26 28.23 10.47
N PHE A 46 9.00 27.77 11.46
CA PHE A 46 10.34 28.25 11.78
C PHE A 46 11.33 27.10 11.78
N LYS A 47 12.53 27.36 11.24
CA LYS A 47 13.67 26.46 11.27
C LYS A 47 14.85 27.17 11.90
N MET A 48 15.39 26.61 12.96
CA MET A 48 16.51 27.16 13.72
C MET A 48 17.64 26.15 13.76
N ARG A 49 18.85 26.58 13.40
CA ARG A 49 20.06 25.77 13.54
C ARG A 49 21.06 26.49 14.44
N VAL A 50 21.39 25.88 15.56
CA VAL A 50 22.37 26.34 16.54
C VAL A 50 23.69 25.64 16.22
N LEU A 51 24.58 26.36 15.53
CA LEU A 51 25.91 25.90 15.14
C LEU A 51 26.96 26.50 16.07
N PRO A 52 28.17 25.90 16.18
CA PRO A 52 29.22 26.42 17.07
C PRO A 52 29.61 27.87 16.79
N GLN A 53 29.54 28.31 15.51
CA GLN A 53 29.96 29.65 15.10
C GLN A 53 28.81 30.67 15.09
N TYR A 54 27.57 30.23 14.86
CA TYR A 54 26.41 31.13 14.75
C TYR A 54 25.07 30.38 14.89
N THR A 55 24.00 31.12 15.13
CA THR A 55 22.63 30.58 15.03
C THR A 55 21.96 31.11 13.76
N SER A 56 21.54 30.21 12.88
CA SER A 56 20.65 30.54 11.75
C SER A 56 19.19 30.36 12.14
N MET A 57 18.35 31.19 11.55
CA MET A 57 16.91 31.09 11.70
C MET A 57 16.29 31.42 10.36
N ALA A 58 15.41 30.57 9.89
CA ALA A 58 14.65 30.75 8.67
C ALA A 58 13.17 30.51 8.96
N TYR A 59 12.32 31.05 8.09
CA TYR A 59 10.89 30.93 8.22
C TYR A 59 10.23 30.67 6.87
N PHE A 60 9.02 30.16 6.96
CA PHE A 60 8.11 29.96 5.86
C PHE A 60 6.71 30.35 6.33
N SER A 61 5.89 30.90 5.43
CA SER A 61 4.54 31.34 5.77
C SER A 61 3.54 31.00 4.68
N VAL A 62 2.32 30.71 5.10
CA VAL A 62 1.18 30.42 4.22
C VAL A 62 -0.02 31.22 4.69
N THR A 63 -0.73 31.86 3.76
CA THR A 63 -1.97 32.56 4.08
C THR A 63 -3.06 31.55 4.47
N LYS A 64 -3.77 31.82 5.56
CA LYS A 64 -4.91 30.99 5.99
C LYS A 64 -6.02 31.04 4.93
N PRO A 65 -6.62 29.90 4.57
CA PRO A 65 -7.81 29.89 3.73
C PRO A 65 -8.96 30.64 4.42
N LYS A 66 -9.78 31.36 3.65
CA LYS A 66 -10.87 32.22 4.16
C LYS A 66 -12.11 31.43 4.63
N THR A 67 -12.15 30.12 4.39
CA THR A 67 -13.28 29.26 4.74
C THR A 67 -12.99 28.52 6.03
N ASP A 68 -13.74 28.85 7.09
CA ASP A 68 -13.64 28.24 8.43
C ASP A 68 -14.09 26.77 8.48
N THR A 69 -14.44 26.17 7.35
CA THR A 69 -14.96 24.81 7.28
C THR A 69 -14.36 24.08 6.07
N VAL A 70 -13.78 22.90 6.34
CA VAL A 70 -13.49 21.80 5.39
C VAL A 70 -12.15 21.80 4.62
N ASP A 71 -10.98 22.01 5.24
CA ASP A 71 -9.80 21.13 5.02
C ASP A 71 -8.53 21.58 5.77
N ASN A 72 -8.45 21.23 7.05
CA ASN A 72 -7.21 21.35 7.82
C ASN A 72 -6.11 20.40 7.29
N LYS A 73 -6.51 19.33 6.61
CA LYS A 73 -5.62 18.29 6.05
C LYS A 73 -4.79 18.82 4.89
N ALA A 74 -5.39 19.53 3.94
CA ALA A 74 -4.67 20.14 2.82
C ALA A 74 -3.63 21.18 3.27
N LEU A 75 -3.95 21.98 4.30
CA LEU A 75 -3.01 22.91 4.92
C LEU A 75 -1.85 22.17 5.62
N GLN A 76 -2.15 21.10 6.36
CA GLN A 76 -1.13 20.25 6.98
C GLN A 76 -0.24 19.55 5.96
N ASP A 77 -0.80 19.03 4.86
CA ASP A 77 -0.05 18.37 3.79
C ASP A 77 0.81 19.38 3.03
N THR A 78 0.29 20.58 2.77
CA THR A 78 1.05 21.71 2.20
C THR A 78 2.20 22.13 3.11
N LEU A 79 1.97 22.19 4.42
CA LEU A 79 3.02 22.49 5.40
C LEU A 79 4.07 21.37 5.40
N LYS A 80 3.68 20.09 5.42
CA LYS A 80 4.61 18.95 5.37
C LYS A 80 5.49 18.94 4.12
N VAL A 81 4.89 19.15 2.94
CA VAL A 81 5.65 19.20 1.67
C VAL A 81 6.61 20.40 1.66
N ASN A 82 6.17 21.58 2.12
CA ASN A 82 7.02 22.77 2.15
C ASN A 82 8.09 22.73 3.27
N LEU A 83 7.87 22.00 4.36
CA LEU A 83 8.91 21.77 5.37
C LEU A 83 10.14 21.04 4.78
N VAL A 84 9.90 20.18 3.79
CA VAL A 84 10.94 19.39 3.10
C VAL A 84 11.48 20.09 1.84
N MET A 85 10.58 20.61 1.00
CA MET A 85 10.91 21.11 -0.35
C MET A 85 10.74 22.63 -0.51
N GLY A 86 10.24 23.32 0.51
CA GLY A 86 9.90 24.74 0.44
C GLY A 86 11.12 25.65 0.42
N LYS A 87 10.98 26.81 -0.22
CA LYS A 87 11.96 27.89 -0.14
C LYS A 87 11.79 28.63 1.19
N TRP A 88 12.75 28.43 2.09
CA TRP A 88 12.80 29.11 3.39
C TRP A 88 13.47 30.48 3.25
N ALA A 89 12.85 31.52 3.81
CA ALA A 89 13.43 32.85 3.89
C ALA A 89 14.28 32.98 5.16
N GLU A 90 15.51 33.48 5.03
CA GLU A 90 16.36 33.71 6.20
C GLU A 90 15.82 34.88 7.04
N LEU A 91 15.82 34.72 8.37
CA LEU A 91 15.50 35.78 9.33
C LEU A 91 16.79 36.35 9.94
N PRO A 92 17.20 37.58 9.58
CA PRO A 92 18.47 38.15 10.03
C PRO A 92 18.54 38.30 11.55
N ALA A 93 19.69 37.97 12.15
CA ALA A 93 19.87 37.99 13.62
C ALA A 93 19.45 39.31 14.29
N ARG A 94 19.75 40.44 13.64
CA ARG A 94 19.43 41.79 14.13
C ARG A 94 17.93 42.07 14.30
N VAL A 95 17.06 41.40 13.53
CA VAL A 95 15.61 41.64 13.55
C VAL A 95 14.84 40.65 14.43
N ARG A 96 15.42 39.49 14.76
CA ARG A 96 14.72 38.38 15.45
C ARG A 96 14.04 38.79 16.75
N LYS A 97 14.63 39.73 17.50
CA LYS A 97 14.10 40.21 18.78
C LYS A 97 12.85 41.10 18.66
N TYR A 98 12.58 41.63 17.47
CA TYR A 98 11.43 42.50 17.21
C TYR A 98 10.23 41.73 16.65
N VAL A 99 10.39 40.43 16.38
CA VAL A 99 9.29 39.58 15.92
C VAL A 99 8.41 39.20 17.12
N PRO A 100 7.10 39.47 17.11
CA PRO A 100 6.19 39.10 18.19
C PRO A 100 5.70 37.65 18.04
N TYR A 101 6.57 36.67 18.27
CA TYR A 101 6.25 35.24 18.09
C TYR A 101 4.99 34.78 18.83
N HIS A 102 4.71 35.38 19.99
CA HIS A 102 3.53 35.09 20.81
C HIS A 102 2.18 35.43 20.12
N LEU A 103 2.19 36.26 19.07
CA LEU A 103 1.01 36.60 18.27
C LEU A 103 0.83 35.70 17.04
N MET A 104 1.82 34.85 16.75
CA MET A 104 1.88 34.07 15.52
C MET A 104 1.27 32.69 15.74
N HIS A 105 0.53 32.20 14.75
CA HIS A 105 0.18 30.78 14.70
C HIS A 105 1.36 30.00 14.09
N ILE A 106 2.18 29.43 14.97
CA ILE A 106 3.33 28.62 14.57
C ILE A 106 2.87 27.16 14.47
N ALA A 107 2.73 26.66 13.25
CA ALA A 107 2.34 25.27 13.03
C ALA A 107 3.52 24.32 13.25
N CYS A 108 4.74 24.75 12.93
CA CYS A 108 5.93 23.91 13.09
C CYS A 108 7.14 24.74 13.52
N LEU A 109 7.87 24.22 14.50
CA LEU A 109 9.16 24.71 14.95
C LEU A 109 10.18 23.58 14.82
N ASP A 110 11.17 23.74 13.95
CA ASP A 110 12.30 22.81 13.80
C ASP A 110 13.56 23.42 14.40
N VAL A 111 14.13 22.79 15.42
CA VAL A 111 15.32 23.22 16.15
C VAL A 111 16.36 22.13 16.02
N THR A 112 17.52 22.46 15.47
CA THR A 112 18.68 21.56 15.39
C THR A 112 19.89 22.19 16.08
N GLN A 113 20.43 21.52 17.08
CA GLN A 113 21.66 21.90 17.78
C GLN A 113 22.80 20.94 17.40
N PHE A 114 23.96 21.48 17.03
CA PHE A 114 25.12 20.73 16.54
C PHE A 114 26.33 20.86 17.47
N GLY A 115 27.04 19.75 17.69
CA GLY A 115 28.26 19.66 18.46
C GLY A 115 28.12 20.22 19.87
N THR A 116 29.11 21.03 20.27
CA THR A 116 29.15 21.72 21.55
C THR A 116 28.49 23.10 21.53
N ALA A 117 27.72 23.44 20.48
CA ALA A 117 27.09 24.74 20.34
C ALA A 117 26.05 24.97 21.45
N THR A 118 26.11 26.14 22.10
CA THR A 118 25.18 26.50 23.18
C THR A 118 24.04 27.38 22.68
N ILE A 119 22.85 27.19 23.24
CA ILE A 119 21.71 28.06 23.02
C ILE A 119 21.96 29.36 23.80
N SER A 120 22.19 30.45 23.06
CA SER A 120 22.38 31.77 23.67
C SER A 120 21.12 32.28 24.37
N GLU A 121 21.28 33.17 25.35
CA GLU A 121 20.17 33.80 26.09
C GLU A 121 19.14 34.46 25.15
N GLN A 122 19.60 35.07 24.05
CA GLN A 122 18.71 35.66 23.05
C GLN A 122 17.83 34.60 22.39
N VAL A 123 18.39 33.45 22.04
CA VAL A 123 17.66 32.34 21.43
C VAL A 123 16.70 31.71 22.44
N GLU A 124 17.11 31.55 23.69
CA GLU A 124 16.22 31.06 24.74
C GLU A 124 14.99 31.96 24.94
N LYS A 125 15.18 33.29 24.90
CA LYS A 125 14.06 34.26 24.97
C LYS A 125 13.12 34.12 23.77
N ILE A 126 13.67 33.90 22.57
CA ILE A 126 12.88 33.66 21.36
C ILE A 126 12.05 32.38 21.52
N LEU A 127 12.68 31.25 21.87
CA LEU A 127 12.01 29.97 22.10
C LEU A 127 10.92 30.07 23.18
N GLY A 128 11.21 30.80 24.27
CA GLY A 128 10.26 31.07 25.35
C GLY A 128 9.02 31.86 24.94
N SER A 129 9.09 32.61 23.83
CA SER A 129 7.96 33.38 23.29
C SER A 129 7.14 32.63 22.24
N MET A 130 7.55 31.41 21.88
CA MET A 130 6.89 30.61 20.85
C MET A 130 5.90 29.62 21.47
N LYS A 131 4.73 29.52 20.84
CA LYS A 131 3.76 28.45 21.06
C LYS A 131 3.50 27.73 19.75
N THR A 132 3.70 26.41 19.70
CA THR A 132 3.67 25.64 18.45
C THR A 132 2.70 24.45 18.50
N ASP A 133 2.23 24.02 17.33
CA ASP A 133 1.47 22.77 17.13
C ASP A 133 2.39 21.56 16.90
N GLN A 134 3.63 21.80 16.46
CA GLN A 134 4.64 20.77 16.27
C GLN A 134 6.04 21.28 16.65
N LEU A 135 6.80 20.47 17.38
CA LEU A 135 8.23 20.69 17.62
C LEU A 135 9.03 19.52 17.07
N SER A 136 9.98 19.80 16.17
CA SER A 136 11.06 18.90 15.77
C SER A 136 12.33 19.39 16.46
N LEU A 137 12.82 18.62 17.43
CA LEU A 137 14.02 18.92 18.19
C LEU A 137 15.08 17.87 17.88
N LYS A 138 16.21 18.33 17.34
CA LYS A 138 17.40 17.53 17.07
C LYS A 138 18.57 18.12 17.83
N TYR A 139 19.33 17.31 18.55
CA TYR A 139 20.43 17.83 19.36
C TYR A 139 21.56 16.82 19.50
N GLU A 140 22.80 17.32 19.60
CA GLU A 140 23.97 16.51 19.99
C GLU A 140 24.29 16.72 21.48
N ASN A 141 24.04 17.92 22.01
CA ASN A 141 24.18 18.21 23.43
C ASN A 141 22.83 18.14 24.15
N ARG A 142 22.69 17.17 25.04
CA ARG A 142 21.44 16.92 25.79
C ARG A 142 21.00 18.07 26.69
N ILE A 143 21.95 18.78 27.32
CA ILE A 143 21.63 19.94 28.16
C ILE A 143 20.97 21.03 27.30
N GLU A 144 21.50 21.27 26.11
CA GLU A 144 20.94 22.24 25.17
C GLU A 144 19.61 21.77 24.58
N GLY A 145 19.47 20.47 24.29
CA GLY A 145 18.19 19.86 23.92
C GLY A 145 17.11 20.09 25.00
N ARG A 146 17.44 19.86 26.27
CA ARG A 146 16.55 20.13 27.41
C ARG A 146 16.16 21.60 27.49
N LYS A 147 17.13 22.52 27.39
CA LYS A 147 16.86 23.96 27.41
C LYS A 147 15.85 24.36 26.34
N ALA A 148 15.99 23.87 25.11
CA ALA A 148 15.02 24.15 24.06
C ALA A 148 13.62 23.63 24.41
N LEU A 149 13.53 22.38 24.87
CA LEU A 149 12.27 21.73 25.24
C LEU A 149 11.56 22.42 26.42
N GLU A 150 12.32 22.90 27.41
CA GLU A 150 11.78 23.62 28.57
C GLU A 150 11.22 24.99 28.21
N ARG A 151 11.77 25.67 27.20
CA ARG A 151 11.35 27.03 26.85
C ARG A 151 10.14 27.07 25.92
N VAL A 152 10.05 26.15 24.96
CA VAL A 152 8.92 26.14 24.01
C VAL A 152 7.60 25.82 24.73
N SER A 153 6.53 26.52 24.33
CA SER A 153 5.17 26.24 24.78
C SER A 153 4.39 25.46 23.70
N PHE A 154 3.44 24.62 24.13
CA PHE A 154 2.71 23.72 23.23
C PHE A 154 1.21 24.01 23.22
N ASN A 155 0.61 24.02 22.04
CA ASN A 155 -0.85 24.04 21.88
C ASN A 155 -1.44 22.67 22.28
N PRO A 156 -2.70 22.60 22.74
CA PRO A 156 -3.36 21.31 22.95
C PRO A 156 -3.35 20.49 21.66
N GLY A 157 -2.95 19.22 21.75
CA GLY A 157 -2.86 18.33 20.60
C GLY A 157 -1.52 18.38 19.85
N THR A 158 -0.47 18.92 20.47
CA THR A 158 0.85 19.07 19.83
C THR A 158 1.51 17.74 19.51
N THR A 159 2.25 17.69 18.39
CA THR A 159 3.16 16.60 18.06
C THR A 159 4.61 16.95 18.37
N LEU A 160 5.32 16.05 19.05
CA LEU A 160 6.71 16.26 19.48
C LEU A 160 7.62 15.21 18.85
N TYR A 161 8.60 15.65 18.06
CA TYR A 161 9.68 14.81 17.52
C TYR A 161 10.99 15.19 18.21
N ILE A 162 11.63 14.25 18.87
CA ILE A 162 12.90 14.42 19.58
C ILE A 162 13.90 13.41 19.01
N HIS A 163 15.05 13.89 18.57
CA HIS A 163 16.12 13.04 18.05
C HIS A 163 17.47 13.49 18.63
N GLU A 164 18.06 12.63 19.45
CA GLU A 164 19.42 12.76 19.91
C GLU A 164 20.40 12.24 18.86
N LEU A 165 21.40 13.05 18.52
CA LEU A 165 22.36 12.78 17.45
C LEU A 165 23.74 12.37 17.98
N SER A 166 23.99 12.46 19.29
CA SER A 166 25.33 12.24 19.86
C SER A 166 25.70 10.78 20.11
N PHE A 167 24.76 9.84 20.03
CA PHE A 167 24.93 8.40 20.31
C PHE A 167 25.67 8.09 21.64
N CYS A 168 25.75 9.08 22.53
CA CYS A 168 26.41 9.00 23.83
C CYS A 168 25.43 8.49 24.87
N GLU A 169 25.97 7.90 25.94
CA GLU A 169 25.15 7.46 27.05
C GLU A 169 24.53 8.65 27.78
N ALA A 170 23.23 8.58 27.95
CA ALA A 170 22.45 9.49 28.76
C ALA A 170 22.92 9.47 30.22
N ILE A 171 23.23 10.64 30.76
CA ILE A 171 23.53 10.81 32.19
C ILE A 171 22.44 11.61 32.92
N ASP A 172 21.69 12.44 32.20
CA ASP A 172 20.64 13.27 32.77
C ASP A 172 19.30 13.13 32.02
N SER A 173 18.20 13.41 32.73
CA SER A 173 16.83 13.34 32.19
C SER A 173 16.59 14.40 31.11
N LEU A 174 15.95 14.08 30.00
CA LEU A 174 15.62 15.06 28.98
C LEU A 174 14.22 15.67 29.17
N ILE A 175 13.26 14.87 29.62
CA ILE A 175 11.84 15.15 29.42
C ILE A 175 11.21 15.65 30.71
N PRO A 176 10.93 16.96 30.86
CA PRO A 176 10.25 17.49 32.03
C PRO A 176 8.75 17.07 32.01
N PRO A 177 8.24 16.35 33.03
CA PRO A 177 6.85 15.87 33.06
C PRO A 177 5.75 16.93 32.81
N PRO A 178 5.87 18.19 33.31
CA PRO A 178 4.85 19.22 33.09
C PRO A 178 4.66 19.61 31.62
N LYS A 179 5.63 19.34 30.74
CA LYS A 179 5.54 19.70 29.32
C LYS A 179 4.71 18.71 28.50
N LEU A 180 4.40 17.53 29.05
CA LEU A 180 3.71 16.47 28.33
C LEU A 180 2.17 16.63 28.31
N THR A 181 1.60 17.56 29.07
CA THR A 181 0.14 17.66 29.26
C THR A 181 -0.64 17.97 27.98
N ASN A 182 -0.04 18.75 27.07
CA ASN A 182 -0.68 19.19 25.83
C ASN A 182 -0.28 18.33 24.61
N ILE A 183 0.53 17.29 24.82
CA ILE A 183 1.10 16.48 23.74
C ILE A 183 0.13 15.34 23.38
N LYS A 184 -0.13 15.18 22.08
CA LYS A 184 -0.93 14.08 21.53
C LYS A 184 -0.06 12.94 21.02
N ASP A 185 1.02 13.29 20.34
CA ASP A 185 1.90 12.33 19.69
C ASP A 185 3.35 12.67 20.04
N LEU A 186 4.13 11.68 20.49
CA LEU A 186 5.54 11.87 20.84
C LEU A 186 6.42 10.80 20.19
N TRP A 187 7.41 11.24 19.44
CA TRP A 187 8.41 10.41 18.78
C TRP A 187 9.78 10.76 19.36
N PHE A 188 10.43 9.77 19.98
CA PHE A 188 11.75 9.90 20.57
C PHE A 188 12.72 8.94 19.87
N CYS A 189 13.92 9.43 19.53
CA CYS A 189 15.03 8.64 19.02
C CYS A 189 16.30 9.02 19.79
N GLY A 190 16.96 8.05 20.42
CA GLY A 190 18.17 8.28 21.21
C GLY A 190 18.35 7.29 22.36
N ASP A 191 19.22 7.60 23.33
CA ASP A 191 19.35 6.85 24.58
C ASP A 191 18.35 7.38 25.62
N ILE A 192 17.58 6.51 26.26
CA ILE A 192 16.53 6.94 27.19
C ILE A 192 16.82 6.46 28.61
N LEU A 193 16.77 7.38 29.56
CA LEU A 193 16.89 7.04 30.97
C LEU A 193 15.61 6.35 31.46
N PRO A 194 15.69 5.45 32.46
CA PRO A 194 14.52 4.79 33.04
C PRO A 194 13.48 5.76 33.58
N THR A 195 13.92 6.89 34.14
CA THR A 195 13.06 7.95 34.66
C THR A 195 12.25 8.62 33.54
N ASP A 196 12.91 9.00 32.45
CA ASP A 196 12.25 9.54 31.25
C ASP A 196 11.31 8.49 30.63
N PHE A 197 11.78 7.24 30.54
CA PHE A 197 11.01 6.13 29.98
C PHE A 197 9.72 5.89 30.76
N THR A 198 9.81 5.85 32.09
CA THR A 198 8.67 5.74 33.00
C THR A 198 7.72 6.92 32.82
N ASN A 199 8.25 8.16 32.79
CA ASN A 199 7.44 9.35 32.60
C ASN A 199 6.65 9.32 31.28
N LEU A 200 7.24 8.79 30.21
CA LEU A 200 6.56 8.64 28.92
C LEU A 200 5.52 7.53 28.93
N LEU A 201 5.90 6.32 29.36
CA LEU A 201 5.01 5.15 29.36
C LEU A 201 3.79 5.31 30.29
N TYR A 202 3.90 6.14 31.33
CA TYR A 202 2.78 6.43 32.24
C TYR A 202 2.16 7.82 32.02
N SER A 203 2.53 8.51 30.93
CA SER A 203 1.92 9.78 30.56
C SER A 203 0.47 9.63 30.07
N LYS A 204 -0.21 10.75 29.83
CA LYS A 204 -1.53 10.80 29.19
C LYS A 204 -1.45 10.90 27.66
N ILE A 205 -0.26 10.76 27.08
CA ILE A 205 -0.05 10.90 25.63
C ILE A 205 -0.66 9.68 24.93
N PRO A 206 -1.62 9.84 23.99
CA PRO A 206 -2.23 8.70 23.31
C PRO A 206 -1.27 7.90 22.43
N SER A 207 -0.38 8.57 21.68
CA SER A 207 0.51 7.93 20.72
C SER A 207 1.99 8.15 21.07
N LEU A 208 2.72 7.06 21.28
CA LEU A 208 4.15 7.06 21.56
C LEU A 208 4.92 6.29 20.50
N CYS A 209 6.10 6.79 20.10
CA CYS A 209 7.07 6.06 19.30
C CYS A 209 8.45 6.28 19.90
N LEU A 210 9.00 5.24 20.54
CA LEU A 210 10.27 5.26 21.25
C LEU A 210 11.27 4.39 20.47
N THR A 211 12.28 5.02 19.89
CA THR A 211 13.39 4.36 19.22
C THR A 211 14.62 4.49 20.10
N CYS A 212 14.97 3.40 20.77
CA CYS A 212 16.06 3.36 21.73
C CYS A 212 17.31 2.83 21.04
N ASP A 213 18.32 3.68 20.86
CA ASP A 213 19.62 3.26 20.29
C ASP A 213 20.29 2.21 21.18
N ARG A 214 20.11 2.34 22.50
CA ARG A 214 20.54 1.39 23.52
C ARG A 214 19.40 1.16 24.49
N LEU A 215 18.87 -0.05 24.54
CA LEU A 215 17.89 -0.42 25.55
C LEU A 215 18.61 -0.83 26.84
N ARG A 216 18.48 -0.01 27.88
CA ARG A 216 19.05 -0.29 29.19
C ARG A 216 18.29 -1.42 29.90
N GLN A 217 19.01 -2.22 30.70
CA GLN A 217 18.45 -3.43 31.34
C GLN A 217 17.35 -3.12 32.36
N ASP A 218 17.41 -1.97 33.02
CA ASP A 218 16.36 -1.47 33.90
C ASP A 218 15.08 -1.08 33.13
N CYS A 219 15.21 -0.59 31.90
CA CYS A 219 14.08 -0.31 31.02
C CYS A 219 13.36 -1.58 30.56
N VAL A 220 14.04 -2.73 30.48
CA VAL A 220 13.43 -4.02 30.13
C VAL A 220 12.30 -4.40 31.10
N VAL A 221 12.52 -4.16 32.41
CA VAL A 221 11.50 -4.44 33.44
C VAL A 221 10.29 -3.52 33.25
N LEU A 222 10.53 -2.24 32.95
CA LEU A 222 9.49 -1.25 32.68
C LEU A 222 8.66 -1.61 31.44
N ILE A 223 9.29 -2.09 30.37
CA ILE A 223 8.58 -2.55 29.16
C ILE A 223 7.66 -3.72 29.51
N ARG A 224 8.14 -4.69 30.29
CA ARG A 224 7.33 -5.86 30.67
C ARG A 224 6.08 -5.46 31.43
N GLU A 225 6.25 -4.61 32.44
CA GLU A 225 5.14 -4.11 33.25
C GLU A 225 4.17 -3.29 32.41
N TYR A 226 4.68 -2.42 31.53
CA TYR A 226 3.87 -1.63 30.62
C TYR A 226 3.05 -2.48 29.66
N ILE A 227 3.63 -3.50 29.01
CA ILE A 227 2.91 -4.41 28.11
C ILE A 227 1.76 -5.09 28.84
N LYS A 228 2.00 -5.59 30.06
CA LYS A 228 0.96 -6.23 30.87
C LYS A 228 -0.15 -5.25 31.23
N ASN A 229 0.19 -4.08 31.77
CA ASN A 229 -0.77 -3.03 32.09
C ASN A 229 -1.54 -2.56 30.85
N PHE A 230 -0.87 -2.50 29.70
CA PHE A 230 -1.48 -2.16 28.43
C PHE A 230 -2.54 -3.18 28.05
N LEU A 231 -2.18 -4.47 27.97
CA LEU A 231 -3.11 -5.56 27.64
C LEU A 231 -4.28 -5.62 28.63
N GLU A 232 -4.08 -5.30 29.90
CA GLU A 232 -5.12 -5.25 30.93
C GLU A 232 -6.01 -3.98 30.87
N GLY A 233 -5.75 -3.06 29.94
CA GLY A 233 -6.55 -1.84 29.79
C GLY A 233 -6.25 -0.76 30.83
N ARG A 234 -5.14 -0.87 31.55
CA ARG A 234 -4.76 0.05 32.66
C ARG A 234 -3.95 1.25 32.22
N THR A 235 -3.66 1.38 30.93
CA THR A 235 -2.90 2.50 30.35
C THR A 235 -3.79 3.41 29.52
N ASN A 236 -3.42 4.69 29.44
CA ASN A 236 -4.16 5.70 28.67
C ASN A 236 -3.79 5.72 27.17
N GLN A 237 -2.66 5.11 26.81
CA GLN A 237 -2.14 5.06 25.45
C GLN A 237 -3.07 4.27 24.54
N THR A 238 -3.30 4.79 23.35
CA THR A 238 -3.94 4.08 22.23
C THR A 238 -2.91 3.38 21.35
N SER A 239 -1.69 3.89 21.25
CA SER A 239 -0.60 3.23 20.52
C SER A 239 0.75 3.55 21.15
N CYS A 240 1.66 2.59 21.14
CA CYS A 240 3.03 2.74 21.60
C CYS A 240 3.94 1.83 20.76
N ARG A 241 4.89 2.41 20.03
CA ARG A 241 5.94 1.66 19.35
C ARG A 241 7.22 1.76 20.17
N ILE A 242 7.85 0.63 20.48
CA ILE A 242 9.16 0.57 21.11
C ILE A 242 10.10 -0.17 20.17
N SER A 243 11.16 0.49 19.74
CA SER A 243 12.17 -0.06 18.83
C SER A 243 13.51 -0.11 19.54
N ALA A 244 14.20 -1.25 19.48
CA ALA A 244 15.51 -1.44 20.08
C ALA A 244 16.26 -2.60 19.41
N SER A 245 17.46 -2.93 19.90
CA SER A 245 18.23 -4.09 19.43
C SER A 245 17.46 -5.41 19.64
N GLY A 246 17.55 -6.29 18.64
CA GLY A 246 16.62 -7.41 18.50
C GLY A 246 16.57 -8.41 19.66
N GLY A 247 17.72 -8.83 20.16
CA GLY A 247 17.79 -9.86 21.20
C GLY A 247 17.06 -9.47 22.50
N LEU A 248 17.09 -8.20 22.89
CA LEU A 248 16.49 -7.76 24.16
C LEU A 248 14.96 -7.65 24.09
N LEU A 249 14.41 -7.10 22.99
CA LEU A 249 12.95 -7.04 22.83
C LEU A 249 12.35 -8.42 22.60
N ARG A 250 13.06 -9.32 21.89
CA ARG A 250 12.66 -10.72 21.78
C ARG A 250 12.58 -11.39 23.15
N TYR A 251 13.62 -11.22 23.96
CA TYR A 251 13.65 -11.75 25.33
C TYR A 251 12.56 -11.17 26.24
N VAL A 252 12.20 -9.89 26.08
CA VAL A 252 11.06 -9.28 26.78
C VAL A 252 9.75 -9.95 26.36
N PHE A 253 9.56 -10.12 25.05
CA PHE A 253 8.33 -10.62 24.48
C PHE A 253 8.11 -12.10 24.80
N GLU A 254 9.12 -12.95 24.56
CA GLU A 254 9.04 -14.39 24.84
C GLU A 254 8.84 -14.70 26.32
N TYR A 255 9.34 -13.84 27.21
CA TYR A 255 9.07 -13.95 28.64
C TYR A 255 7.58 -13.75 28.98
N LEU A 256 6.85 -12.94 28.22
CA LEU A 256 5.44 -12.65 28.44
C LEU A 256 4.51 -13.56 27.63
N ALA A 257 4.83 -13.82 26.37
CA ALA A 257 3.99 -14.53 25.42
C ALA A 257 4.30 -16.03 25.34
N GLY A 258 5.54 -16.43 25.60
CA GLY A 258 6.07 -17.76 25.31
C GLY A 258 7.14 -17.74 24.20
N VAL A 259 8.03 -18.74 24.19
CA VAL A 259 9.10 -18.86 23.19
C VAL A 259 8.51 -19.09 21.81
N GLY A 260 8.96 -18.32 20.81
CA GLY A 260 8.46 -18.45 19.43
C GLY A 260 7.20 -17.63 19.12
N GLU A 261 6.56 -17.02 20.11
CA GLU A 261 5.37 -16.19 19.91
C GLU A 261 5.74 -14.78 19.43
N ASP A 262 4.94 -14.25 18.49
CA ASP A 262 5.14 -12.91 17.90
C ASP A 262 3.93 -11.98 18.15
N CYS A 263 2.87 -12.47 18.80
CA CYS A 263 1.65 -11.72 19.04
C CYS A 263 1.03 -12.02 20.42
N MET A 264 0.61 -10.96 21.14
CA MET A 264 -0.21 -11.05 22.35
C MET A 264 -1.50 -10.26 22.15
N VAL A 265 -2.64 -10.81 22.59
CA VAL A 265 -3.96 -10.16 22.43
C VAL A 265 -4.76 -10.26 23.73
N ASN A 266 -5.38 -9.16 24.13
CA ASN A 266 -6.42 -9.14 25.15
C ASN A 266 -7.53 -8.15 24.77
N GLY A 267 -8.67 -8.68 24.32
CA GLY A 267 -9.77 -7.87 23.80
C GLY A 267 -9.34 -6.99 22.61
N PRO A 268 -9.58 -5.66 22.64
CA PRO A 268 -9.18 -4.74 21.57
C PRO A 268 -7.68 -4.40 21.58
N ARG A 269 -6.92 -4.84 22.59
CA ARG A 269 -5.52 -4.48 22.76
C ARG A 269 -4.61 -5.60 22.28
N ARG A 270 -3.59 -5.22 21.50
CA ARG A 270 -2.66 -6.15 20.85
C ARG A 270 -1.24 -5.68 21.02
N VAL A 271 -0.32 -6.63 21.09
CA VAL A 271 1.12 -6.36 21.04
C VAL A 271 1.73 -7.30 20.01
N HIS A 272 2.41 -6.73 19.03
CA HIS A 272 3.07 -7.44 17.95
C HIS A 272 4.58 -7.23 18.03
N LEU A 273 5.32 -8.31 17.92
CA LEU A 273 6.76 -8.26 17.70
C LEU A 273 7.02 -8.44 16.21
N ILE A 274 7.62 -7.43 15.57
CA ILE A 274 8.02 -7.52 14.17
C ILE A 274 9.54 -7.58 14.12
N SER A 275 10.07 -8.75 13.80
CA SER A 275 11.46 -8.94 13.40
C SER A 275 11.59 -8.61 11.92
N ALA A 276 12.36 -7.56 11.61
CA ALA A 276 12.88 -7.40 10.26
C ALA A 276 14.16 -8.26 10.13
N LEU A 277 14.49 -8.68 8.90
CA LEU A 277 15.59 -9.59 8.58
C LEU A 277 16.95 -9.13 9.18
N GLU A 278 17.83 -10.10 9.37
CA GLU A 278 18.97 -10.30 10.30
C GLU A 278 19.88 -9.12 10.76
N GLU A 279 19.69 -7.86 10.38
CA GLU A 279 20.55 -6.75 10.82
C GLU A 279 19.79 -5.46 11.19
N THR A 280 18.48 -5.52 11.34
CA THR A 280 17.62 -4.34 11.60
C THR A 280 17.04 -4.33 13.01
N PRO A 281 16.75 -3.15 13.60
CA PRO A 281 16.14 -3.06 14.93
C PRO A 281 14.80 -3.81 14.94
N ILE A 282 14.57 -4.62 15.99
CA ILE A 282 13.27 -5.25 16.19
C ILE A 282 12.32 -4.18 16.72
N HIS A 283 11.10 -4.20 16.20
CA HIS A 283 10.05 -3.27 16.59
C HIS A 283 8.99 -4.01 17.39
N CYS A 284 8.76 -3.57 18.62
CA CYS A 284 7.61 -3.96 19.44
C CYS A 284 6.51 -2.92 19.22
N PHE A 285 5.44 -3.33 18.53
CA PHE A 285 4.24 -2.52 18.29
C PHE A 285 3.19 -2.87 19.34
N ILE A 286 2.84 -1.91 20.18
CA ILE A 286 1.86 -2.04 21.26
C ILE A 286 0.66 -1.16 20.89
N ASP A 287 -0.37 -1.76 20.30
CA ASP A 287 -1.48 -1.03 19.72
C ASP A 287 -2.81 -1.43 20.36
N ALA A 288 -3.57 -0.43 20.77
CA ALA A 288 -4.96 -0.60 21.11
C ALA A 288 -5.62 -0.46 19.76
N VAL A 289 -6.09 -1.58 19.23
CA VAL A 289 -6.96 -1.55 18.07
C VAL A 289 -8.23 -0.87 18.57
N MET A 290 -8.27 0.46 18.47
CA MET A 290 -9.50 1.08 18.04
C MET A 290 -9.80 0.34 16.75
N VAL A 291 -10.83 -0.50 16.79
CA VAL A 291 -11.56 -0.83 15.58
C VAL A 291 -12.21 0.49 15.16
N GLU A 292 -11.38 1.47 14.75
CA GLU A 292 -11.76 2.30 13.64
C GLU A 292 -11.93 1.26 12.54
N ASN A 293 -13.18 0.85 12.38
CA ASN A 293 -13.67 0.40 11.10
C ASN A 293 -13.13 1.42 10.11
N LEU A 294 -11.97 1.13 9.51
CA LEU A 294 -11.56 1.71 8.26
C LEU A 294 -12.82 1.65 7.42
N ASN A 295 -13.42 2.80 7.21
CA ASN A 295 -14.74 2.84 6.61
C ASN A 295 -14.61 2.06 5.30
N GLY A 296 -15.51 1.11 5.03
CA GLY A 296 -15.38 0.22 3.87
C GLY A 296 -15.13 1.01 2.59
N ASP A 297 -15.70 2.22 2.53
CA ASP A 297 -15.52 3.21 1.48
C ASP A 297 -14.06 3.70 1.30
N VAL A 298 -13.32 3.93 2.38
CA VAL A 298 -11.92 4.39 2.32
C VAL A 298 -10.99 3.27 1.85
N ILE A 299 -11.18 2.05 2.33
CA ILE A 299 -10.46 0.87 1.81
C ILE A 299 -10.77 0.69 0.33
N PHE A 300 -12.05 0.77 -0.03
CA PHE A 300 -12.50 0.65 -1.41
C PHE A 300 -11.86 1.71 -2.32
N ASP A 301 -11.75 2.95 -1.86
CA ASP A 301 -11.13 4.04 -2.61
C ASP A 301 -9.63 3.90 -2.77
N ILE A 302 -8.91 3.44 -1.73
CA ILE A 302 -7.46 3.19 -1.81
C ILE A 302 -7.17 2.00 -2.74
N CYS A 303 -7.90 0.90 -2.59
CA CYS A 303 -7.73 -0.31 -3.38
C CYS A 303 -7.90 -0.09 -4.89
N LYS A 304 -8.70 0.92 -5.32
CA LYS A 304 -8.83 1.26 -6.74
C LYS A 304 -7.50 1.61 -7.40
N PHE A 305 -6.54 2.12 -6.64
CA PHE A 305 -5.24 2.59 -7.14
C PHE A 305 -4.10 1.59 -6.88
N MET A 306 -4.39 0.44 -6.28
CA MET A 306 -3.39 -0.57 -5.94
C MET A 306 -3.30 -1.65 -7.03
N ASP A 307 -2.13 -2.28 -7.16
CA ASP A 307 -1.92 -3.47 -7.97
C ASP A 307 -2.42 -4.73 -7.24
N LEU A 308 -2.59 -5.83 -7.98
CA LEU A 308 -3.10 -7.09 -7.41
C LEU A 308 -2.24 -7.61 -6.22
N PRO A 309 -0.89 -7.62 -6.28
CA PRO A 309 -0.06 -8.02 -5.13
C PRO A 309 -0.30 -7.20 -3.87
N SER A 310 -0.43 -5.87 -4.00
CA SER A 310 -0.67 -4.99 -2.85
C SER A 310 -2.07 -5.18 -2.28
N ILE A 311 -3.08 -5.45 -3.12
CA ILE A 311 -4.45 -5.75 -2.69
C ILE A 311 -4.49 -7.08 -1.93
N VAL A 312 -3.78 -8.12 -2.40
CA VAL A 312 -3.67 -9.40 -1.70
C VAL A 312 -2.97 -9.21 -0.36
N SER A 313 -1.88 -8.45 -0.32
CA SER A 313 -1.16 -8.15 0.93
C SER A 313 -2.06 -7.40 1.92
N LEU A 314 -2.88 -6.47 1.45
CA LEU A 314 -3.86 -5.78 2.28
C LEU A 314 -4.95 -6.73 2.82
N ALA A 315 -5.43 -7.66 2.00
CA ALA A 315 -6.41 -8.66 2.42
C ALA A 315 -5.84 -9.64 3.46
N VAL A 316 -4.56 -10.00 3.36
CA VAL A 316 -3.85 -10.81 4.37
C VAL A 316 -3.73 -10.06 5.70
N VAL A 317 -3.45 -8.76 5.67
CA VAL A 317 -3.38 -7.91 6.87
C VAL A 317 -4.77 -7.68 7.50
N TYR A 318 -5.82 -7.63 6.68
CA TYR A 318 -7.20 -7.38 7.10
C TYR A 318 -8.17 -8.50 6.66
N PRO A 319 -8.02 -9.73 7.17
CA PRO A 319 -8.78 -10.90 6.71
C PRO A 319 -10.30 -10.72 6.89
N GLN A 320 -10.73 -10.04 7.95
CA GLN A 320 -12.13 -9.70 8.23
C GLN A 320 -12.77 -8.74 7.20
N ARG A 321 -11.96 -8.09 6.36
CA ARG A 321 -12.41 -7.19 5.27
C ARG A 321 -12.06 -7.71 3.88
N SER A 322 -11.52 -8.93 3.76
CA SER A 322 -11.10 -9.54 2.49
C SER A 322 -12.19 -9.43 1.41
N ALA A 323 -13.44 -9.77 1.73
CA ALA A 323 -14.56 -9.68 0.80
C ALA A 323 -14.86 -8.24 0.32
N ASP A 324 -14.65 -7.23 1.17
CA ASP A 324 -14.80 -5.81 0.80
C ASP A 324 -13.62 -5.34 -0.07
N ILE A 325 -12.39 -5.77 0.28
CA ILE A 325 -11.15 -5.46 -0.45
C ILE A 325 -11.19 -6.04 -1.87
N PHE A 326 -11.50 -7.33 -2.00
CA PHE A 326 -11.57 -8.02 -3.29
C PHE A 326 -12.78 -7.60 -4.14
N ARG A 327 -13.80 -6.95 -3.55
CA ARG A 327 -14.92 -6.38 -4.32
C ARG A 327 -14.45 -5.35 -5.36
N VAL A 328 -13.35 -4.66 -5.10
CA VAL A 328 -12.77 -3.68 -6.03
C VAL A 328 -12.30 -4.36 -7.33
N LEU A 329 -11.84 -5.61 -7.23
CA LEU A 329 -11.33 -6.37 -8.37
C LEU A 329 -12.42 -6.79 -9.35
N LYS A 330 -13.69 -6.83 -8.94
CA LYS A 330 -14.81 -7.20 -9.82
C LYS A 330 -14.97 -6.30 -11.04
N LYS A 331 -14.45 -5.07 -10.99
CA LYS A 331 -14.50 -4.12 -12.13
C LYS A 331 -13.28 -4.23 -13.06
N ARG A 332 -12.30 -5.04 -12.70
CA ARG A 332 -11.08 -5.28 -13.50
C ARG A 332 -11.21 -6.63 -14.17
N VAL A 333 -10.72 -6.72 -15.40
CA VAL A 333 -10.75 -7.94 -16.19
C VAL A 333 -9.35 -8.52 -16.24
N TYR A 334 -9.24 -9.82 -16.02
CA TYR A 334 -7.95 -10.51 -15.94
C TYR A 334 -7.83 -11.61 -16.99
N SER A 335 -6.60 -11.79 -17.47
CA SER A 335 -6.17 -12.99 -18.17
C SER A 335 -5.17 -13.74 -17.30
N LEU A 336 -5.43 -15.03 -17.08
CA LEU A 336 -4.58 -15.91 -16.27
C LEU A 336 -3.74 -16.78 -17.20
N ARG A 337 -2.43 -16.85 -16.95
CA ARG A 337 -1.54 -17.81 -17.61
C ARG A 337 -0.97 -18.77 -16.58
N VAL A 338 -1.16 -20.06 -16.80
CA VAL A 338 -0.64 -21.13 -15.93
C VAL A 338 0.32 -22.00 -16.75
N GLU A 339 1.56 -22.08 -16.31
CA GLU A 339 2.57 -22.95 -16.91
C GLU A 339 2.95 -24.04 -15.90
N ILE A 340 2.79 -25.30 -16.31
CA ILE A 340 3.03 -26.49 -15.48
C ILE A 340 4.01 -27.39 -16.23
N VAL A 341 5.30 -27.25 -15.95
CA VAL A 341 6.36 -28.07 -16.54
C VAL A 341 7.17 -28.76 -15.44
N PRO A 342 7.89 -29.87 -15.72
CA PRO A 342 8.46 -30.74 -14.67
C PRO A 342 9.39 -30.06 -13.65
N GLN A 343 9.90 -28.87 -13.92
CA GLN A 343 10.83 -28.13 -13.05
C GLN A 343 10.30 -26.75 -12.66
N HIS A 344 9.12 -26.36 -13.13
CA HIS A 344 8.61 -25.01 -12.96
C HIS A 344 7.08 -24.99 -13.02
N ILE A 345 6.48 -24.38 -12.00
CA ILE A 345 5.06 -24.06 -11.98
C ILE A 345 4.97 -22.54 -11.81
N SER A 346 4.24 -21.88 -12.71
CA SER A 346 3.96 -20.45 -12.58
C SER A 346 2.50 -20.14 -12.85
N VAL A 347 2.01 -19.15 -12.11
CA VAL A 347 0.69 -18.55 -12.29
C VAL A 347 0.91 -17.06 -12.47
N GLU A 348 0.72 -16.58 -13.69
CA GLU A 348 0.92 -15.19 -14.09
C GLU A 348 -0.43 -14.51 -14.37
N TYR A 349 -0.53 -13.25 -13.97
CA TYR A 349 -1.73 -12.44 -14.15
C TYR A 349 -1.46 -11.30 -15.11
N TYR A 350 -2.42 -11.06 -15.99
CA TYR A 350 -2.41 -9.93 -16.89
C TYR A 350 -3.69 -9.14 -16.68
N GLU A 351 -3.57 -7.87 -16.30
CA GLU A 351 -4.75 -6.98 -16.24
C GLU A 351 -5.05 -6.51 -17.66
N MET A 352 -6.28 -6.77 -18.12
CA MET A 352 -6.76 -6.34 -19.43
C MET A 352 -7.27 -4.91 -19.32
N LYS A 353 -6.50 -3.95 -19.84
CA LYS A 353 -6.89 -2.54 -19.89
C LYS A 353 -7.48 -2.21 -21.25
N ASN A 354 -8.65 -1.57 -21.22
CA ASN A 354 -9.31 -1.05 -22.40
C ASN A 354 -8.88 0.42 -22.55
N GLU A 355 -7.94 0.72 -23.44
CA GLU A 355 -7.64 2.11 -23.77
C GLU A 355 -8.70 2.64 -24.73
N THR A 356 -9.47 3.63 -24.26
CA THR A 356 -10.31 4.59 -25.01
C THR A 356 -10.97 4.13 -26.31
N GLU A 357 -12.30 4.34 -26.38
CA GLU A 357 -13.31 4.08 -27.45
C GLU A 357 -12.94 4.16 -28.95
N LYS A 358 -11.69 4.43 -29.36
CA LYS A 358 -11.29 4.57 -30.76
C LYS A 358 -10.55 3.38 -31.36
N ASP A 359 -9.88 2.53 -30.60
CA ASP A 359 -9.20 1.35 -31.15
C ASP A 359 -9.36 0.13 -30.23
N LYS A 360 -9.97 -0.94 -30.76
CA LYS A 360 -10.32 -2.19 -30.05
C LYS A 360 -9.08 -3.08 -29.80
N TYR A 361 -8.03 -2.56 -29.17
CA TYR A 361 -6.88 -3.36 -28.78
C TYR A 361 -6.81 -3.46 -27.25
N TRP A 362 -6.86 -4.71 -26.75
CA TRP A 362 -6.60 -4.98 -25.34
C TRP A 362 -5.10 -4.86 -25.07
N ILE A 363 -4.73 -4.02 -24.13
CA ILE A 363 -3.35 -3.99 -23.60
C ILE A 363 -3.29 -4.95 -22.44
N PHE A 364 -2.38 -5.92 -22.53
CA PHE A 364 -2.07 -6.86 -21.45
C PHE A 364 -0.93 -6.30 -20.63
N GLU A 365 -1.22 -5.78 -19.45
CA GLU A 365 -0.18 -5.37 -18.51
C GLU A 365 0.20 -6.57 -17.64
N LYS A 366 1.43 -7.07 -17.81
CA LYS A 366 1.95 -8.17 -17.00
C LYS A 366 2.09 -7.71 -15.54
N LEU A 367 1.37 -8.37 -14.65
CA LEU A 367 1.50 -8.14 -13.22
C LEU A 367 2.69 -8.92 -12.64
N PRO A 368 3.21 -8.50 -11.47
CA PRO A 368 4.25 -9.26 -10.76
C PRO A 368 3.79 -10.70 -10.50
N VAL A 369 4.69 -11.67 -10.73
CA VAL A 369 4.42 -13.08 -10.44
C VAL A 369 4.18 -13.23 -8.94
N LEU A 370 3.00 -13.74 -8.57
CA LEU A 370 2.62 -13.91 -7.17
C LEU A 370 3.35 -15.13 -6.58
N PRO A 371 4.02 -15.00 -5.42
CA PRO A 371 4.60 -16.16 -4.75
C PRO A 371 3.56 -17.24 -4.46
N GLN A 372 3.93 -18.51 -4.61
CA GLN A 372 3.05 -19.65 -4.33
C GLN A 372 2.41 -19.58 -2.92
N ALA A 373 3.18 -19.11 -1.95
CA ALA A 373 2.74 -18.94 -0.56
C ALA A 373 1.53 -18.03 -0.38
N ILE A 374 1.16 -17.18 -1.36
CA ILE A 374 0.00 -16.29 -1.24
C ILE A 374 -1.22 -16.74 -2.05
N TRP A 375 -1.13 -17.81 -2.83
CA TRP A 375 -2.25 -18.26 -3.69
C TRP A 375 -3.50 -18.60 -2.89
N HIS A 376 -3.34 -19.27 -1.75
CA HIS A 376 -4.45 -19.65 -0.86
C HIS A 376 -5.18 -18.47 -0.19
N HIS A 377 -4.67 -17.24 -0.33
CA HIS A 377 -5.33 -16.02 0.15
C HIS A 377 -6.13 -15.29 -0.93
N ILE A 378 -6.06 -15.74 -2.18
CA ILE A 378 -6.74 -15.11 -3.31
C ILE A 378 -8.09 -15.81 -3.50
N PRO A 379 -9.22 -15.11 -3.39
CA PRO A 379 -10.52 -15.68 -3.72
C PRO A 379 -10.70 -15.64 -5.24
N PHE A 380 -10.26 -16.71 -5.92
CA PHE A 380 -10.27 -16.78 -7.39
C PHE A 380 -11.68 -16.67 -7.96
N ALA A 381 -12.69 -17.16 -7.24
CA ALA A 381 -14.09 -16.98 -7.59
C ALA A 381 -14.56 -15.51 -7.65
N MET A 382 -13.83 -14.57 -7.04
CA MET A 382 -14.16 -13.14 -7.08
C MET A 382 -13.45 -12.38 -8.20
N LEU A 383 -12.43 -12.98 -8.84
CA LEU A 383 -11.71 -12.38 -9.95
C LEU A 383 -12.52 -12.57 -11.23
N HIS A 384 -12.75 -11.48 -11.95
CA HIS A 384 -13.33 -11.57 -13.29
C HIS A 384 -12.24 -11.97 -14.29
N THR A 385 -12.06 -13.29 -14.45
CA THR A 385 -11.08 -13.87 -15.37
C THR A 385 -11.77 -14.15 -16.71
N GLU A 386 -11.40 -13.41 -17.75
CA GLU A 386 -12.00 -13.57 -19.08
C GLU A 386 -11.29 -14.68 -19.87
N CYS A 387 -9.96 -14.72 -19.76
CA CYS A 387 -9.08 -15.61 -20.53
C CYS A 387 -8.22 -16.49 -19.62
N LEU A 388 -8.09 -17.76 -19.96
CA LEU A 388 -7.19 -18.73 -19.32
C LEU A 388 -6.26 -19.38 -20.35
N GLU A 389 -4.96 -19.18 -20.20
CA GLU A 389 -3.92 -19.84 -21.00
C GLU A 389 -3.20 -20.89 -20.15
N ILE A 390 -3.18 -22.14 -20.59
CA ILE A 390 -2.53 -23.23 -19.86
C ILE A 390 -1.52 -23.91 -20.77
N THR A 391 -0.32 -24.12 -20.24
CA THR A 391 0.68 -25.02 -20.82
C THR A 391 0.97 -26.15 -19.85
N GLN A 392 0.52 -27.36 -20.19
CA GLN A 392 0.61 -28.57 -19.36
C GLN A 392 1.67 -29.52 -19.94
N GLY A 393 2.77 -29.69 -19.20
CA GLY A 393 3.85 -30.63 -19.49
C GLY A 393 4.18 -31.59 -18.33
N ALA A 394 3.54 -31.44 -17.17
CA ALA A 394 3.70 -32.29 -15.99
C ALA A 394 2.35 -32.50 -15.27
N GLU A 395 2.33 -33.37 -14.26
CA GLU A 395 1.16 -33.59 -13.39
C GLU A 395 0.73 -32.28 -12.71
N ILE A 396 -0.58 -32.06 -12.62
CA ILE A 396 -1.13 -30.83 -12.07
C ILE A 396 -1.10 -30.90 -10.53
N PRO A 397 -0.47 -29.93 -9.84
CA PRO A 397 -0.48 -29.90 -8.38
C PRO A 397 -1.87 -29.58 -7.82
N GLU A 398 -2.20 -30.13 -6.65
CA GLU A 398 -3.48 -29.93 -5.94
C GLU A 398 -3.83 -28.44 -5.75
N GLU A 399 -2.83 -27.61 -5.44
CA GLU A 399 -3.02 -26.16 -5.28
C GLU A 399 -3.50 -25.49 -6.56
N VAL A 400 -3.00 -25.93 -7.72
CA VAL A 400 -3.43 -25.41 -9.02
C VAL A 400 -4.83 -25.93 -9.37
N GLU A 401 -5.16 -27.17 -8.99
CA GLU A 401 -6.51 -27.70 -9.17
C GLU A 401 -7.54 -26.88 -8.39
N GLN A 402 -7.21 -26.51 -7.15
CA GLN A 402 -8.06 -25.66 -6.33
C GLN A 402 -8.31 -24.31 -7.01
N ILE A 403 -7.26 -23.68 -7.55
CA ILE A 403 -7.38 -22.44 -8.33
C ILE A 403 -8.34 -22.65 -9.51
N MET A 404 -8.11 -23.68 -10.32
CA MET A 404 -8.92 -23.96 -11.52
C MET A 404 -10.39 -24.20 -11.20
N SER A 405 -10.68 -24.86 -10.08
CA SER A 405 -12.05 -25.18 -9.64
C SER A 405 -12.90 -23.94 -9.31
N GLU A 406 -12.26 -22.82 -8.99
CA GLU A 406 -12.93 -21.56 -8.67
C GLU A 406 -13.15 -20.66 -9.89
N LEU A 407 -12.56 -20.99 -11.05
CA LEU A 407 -12.57 -20.13 -12.23
C LEU A 407 -13.84 -20.31 -13.06
N VAL A 408 -14.41 -19.18 -13.45
CA VAL A 408 -15.49 -19.07 -14.44
C VAL A 408 -14.96 -18.28 -15.63
N ILE A 409 -14.79 -18.93 -16.79
CA ILE A 409 -14.08 -18.35 -17.94
C ILE A 409 -14.92 -18.32 -19.22
N HIS A 410 -14.61 -17.32 -20.05
CA HIS A 410 -15.20 -17.13 -21.37
C HIS A 410 -14.29 -17.64 -22.48
N SER A 411 -12.98 -17.49 -22.35
CA SER A 411 -12.01 -17.94 -23.34
C SER A 411 -10.92 -18.77 -22.70
N MET A 412 -10.57 -19.90 -23.31
CA MET A 412 -9.50 -20.78 -22.84
C MET A 412 -8.60 -21.23 -23.98
N SER A 413 -7.30 -21.23 -23.75
CA SER A 413 -6.29 -21.85 -24.61
C SER A 413 -5.48 -22.87 -23.81
N LEU A 414 -5.59 -24.15 -24.14
CA LEU A 414 -4.90 -25.25 -23.49
C LEU A 414 -3.90 -25.91 -24.43
N GLN A 415 -2.63 -25.84 -24.09
CA GLN A 415 -1.56 -26.62 -24.72
C GLN A 415 -1.17 -27.75 -23.76
N TYR A 416 -1.11 -28.99 -24.24
CA TYR A 416 -0.90 -30.13 -23.34
C TYR A 416 -0.05 -31.25 -23.95
N VAL A 417 0.64 -32.00 -23.07
CA VAL A 417 1.41 -33.20 -23.42
C VAL A 417 0.70 -34.47 -22.95
N CYS A 418 -0.01 -34.41 -21.81
CA CYS A 418 -0.74 -35.55 -21.27
C CYS A 418 -2.24 -35.33 -21.41
N ARG A 419 -2.93 -36.18 -22.17
CA ARG A 419 -4.36 -36.04 -22.42
C ARG A 419 -5.22 -36.21 -21.17
N LEU A 420 -4.81 -37.09 -20.25
CA LEU A 420 -5.51 -37.32 -18.98
C LEU A 420 -5.51 -36.06 -18.10
N GLU A 421 -4.35 -35.42 -17.97
CA GLU A 421 -4.20 -34.15 -17.24
C GLU A 421 -4.97 -33.02 -17.91
N ALA A 422 -4.89 -32.92 -19.25
CA ALA A 422 -5.64 -31.93 -20.02
C ALA A 422 -7.16 -32.07 -19.81
N LYS A 423 -7.66 -33.30 -19.75
CA LYS A 423 -9.08 -33.56 -19.45
C LYS A 423 -9.45 -33.12 -18.04
N LYS A 424 -8.60 -33.42 -17.05
CA LYS A 424 -8.77 -32.96 -15.67
C LYS A 424 -8.90 -31.43 -15.58
N VAL A 425 -8.05 -30.69 -16.29
CA VAL A 425 -8.16 -29.21 -16.39
C VAL A 425 -9.54 -28.80 -16.92
N LEU A 426 -9.97 -29.38 -18.04
CA LEU A 426 -11.22 -29.01 -18.70
C LEU A 426 -12.47 -29.39 -17.87
N GLU A 427 -12.36 -30.37 -16.98
CA GLU A 427 -13.42 -30.76 -16.04
C GLU A 427 -13.46 -29.88 -14.78
N LEU A 428 -12.31 -29.36 -14.34
CA LEU A 428 -12.23 -28.49 -13.16
C LEU A 428 -12.80 -27.09 -13.43
N VAL A 429 -12.60 -26.56 -14.63
CA VAL A 429 -12.95 -25.17 -14.91
C VAL A 429 -14.41 -25.01 -15.37
N THR A 430 -15.07 -23.97 -14.90
CA THR A 430 -16.44 -23.66 -15.31
C THR A 430 -16.47 -22.72 -16.53
N PHE A 431 -17.02 -23.20 -17.64
CA PHE A 431 -17.25 -22.36 -18.83
C PHE A 431 -18.57 -21.58 -18.74
N THR A 432 -18.50 -20.31 -19.15
CA THR A 432 -19.66 -19.43 -19.38
C THR A 432 -20.42 -19.81 -20.66
N PRO A 433 -21.69 -19.37 -20.82
CA PRO A 433 -22.39 -19.42 -22.10
C PRO A 433 -21.59 -18.77 -23.22
N SER A 434 -21.64 -19.34 -24.42
CA SER A 434 -20.89 -18.88 -25.59
C SER A 434 -19.36 -18.85 -25.38
N ALA A 435 -18.82 -19.76 -24.57
CA ALA A 435 -17.38 -19.82 -24.34
C ALA A 435 -16.59 -20.25 -25.58
N ARG A 436 -15.31 -19.85 -25.61
CA ARG A 436 -14.34 -20.18 -26.65
C ARG A 436 -13.27 -21.08 -26.09
N LEU A 437 -12.97 -22.16 -26.81
CA LEU A 437 -11.96 -23.12 -26.41
C LEU A 437 -10.97 -23.37 -27.54
N SER A 438 -9.69 -23.21 -27.25
CA SER A 438 -8.57 -23.61 -28.11
C SER A 438 -7.76 -24.69 -27.43
N VAL A 439 -7.54 -25.82 -28.10
CA VAL A 439 -6.86 -26.99 -27.56
C VAL A 439 -5.78 -27.45 -28.53
N PHE A 440 -4.56 -27.59 -28.03
CA PHE A 440 -3.38 -27.96 -28.80
C PHE A 440 -2.62 -29.11 -28.13
N GLU A 441 -2.61 -30.27 -28.78
CA GLU A 441 -1.85 -31.43 -28.32
C GLU A 441 -0.42 -31.35 -28.83
N LEU A 442 0.53 -31.30 -27.90
CA LEU A 442 1.96 -31.23 -28.19
C LEU A 442 2.57 -32.63 -28.39
N SER A 443 2.01 -33.65 -27.73
CA SER A 443 2.36 -35.04 -27.92
C SER A 443 1.62 -35.58 -29.15
N LYS A 444 2.32 -36.09 -30.16
CA LYS A 444 1.66 -36.66 -31.37
C LYS A 444 1.03 -38.04 -31.11
N SER A 445 0.42 -38.23 -29.94
CA SER A 445 -0.27 -39.44 -29.50
C SER A 445 -1.60 -39.65 -30.22
N LEU A 446 -2.04 -40.91 -30.26
CA LEU A 446 -3.40 -41.24 -30.69
C LEU A 446 -4.37 -40.96 -29.54
N ALA A 447 -5.57 -40.48 -29.89
CA ALA A 447 -6.65 -40.26 -28.94
C ALA A 447 -7.11 -41.58 -28.34
N SER A 448 -7.03 -41.69 -27.02
CA SER A 448 -7.58 -42.79 -26.20
C SER A 448 -8.94 -42.45 -25.58
N GLU A 449 -9.24 -41.16 -25.43
CA GLU A 449 -10.46 -40.66 -24.82
C GLU A 449 -10.87 -39.29 -25.38
N SER A 450 -12.14 -38.93 -25.15
CA SER A 450 -12.68 -37.62 -25.49
C SER A 450 -12.20 -36.58 -24.48
N LEU A 451 -11.84 -35.41 -25.01
CA LEU A 451 -11.26 -34.30 -24.28
C LEU A 451 -12.24 -33.14 -24.12
N ILE A 452 -13.13 -32.91 -25.08
CA ILE A 452 -14.02 -31.74 -25.08
C ILE A 452 -15.19 -31.96 -24.09
N PRO A 453 -15.39 -31.06 -23.11
CA PRO A 453 -16.53 -31.12 -22.19
C PRO A 453 -17.89 -31.07 -22.90
N GLN A 454 -18.83 -31.87 -22.42
CA GLN A 454 -20.18 -31.96 -23.00
C GLN A 454 -20.88 -30.59 -23.11
N LYS A 455 -20.73 -29.75 -22.08
CA LYS A 455 -21.33 -28.42 -21.99
C LYS A 455 -20.92 -27.48 -23.14
N LEU A 456 -19.70 -27.63 -23.67
CA LEU A 456 -19.24 -26.81 -24.79
C LEU A 456 -19.92 -27.19 -26.11
N PHE A 457 -20.36 -28.43 -26.28
CA PHE A 457 -21.14 -28.82 -27.46
C PHE A 457 -22.55 -28.20 -27.47
N GLU A 458 -23.07 -27.87 -26.29
CA GLU A 458 -24.44 -27.38 -26.10
C GLU A 458 -24.55 -25.86 -26.23
N ASP A 459 -23.54 -25.12 -25.76
CA ASP A 459 -23.59 -23.65 -25.66
C ASP A 459 -22.21 -22.99 -25.86
N GLY A 460 -21.31 -23.61 -26.63
CA GLY A 460 -20.04 -23.01 -27.03
C GLY A 460 -20.18 -22.02 -28.19
N ASP A 461 -19.28 -21.05 -28.29
CA ASP A 461 -19.22 -20.12 -29.43
C ASP A 461 -18.18 -20.56 -30.46
N GLU A 462 -16.97 -20.85 -29.99
CA GLU A 462 -15.83 -21.16 -30.83
C GLU A 462 -15.02 -22.35 -30.29
N LEU A 463 -14.64 -23.25 -31.19
CA LEU A 463 -13.76 -24.37 -30.90
C LEU A 463 -12.60 -24.42 -31.89
N VAL A 464 -11.38 -24.29 -31.39
CA VAL A 464 -10.14 -24.59 -32.12
C VAL A 464 -9.55 -25.86 -31.54
N PHE A 465 -9.42 -26.90 -32.34
CA PHE A 465 -8.94 -28.20 -31.88
C PHE A 465 -7.82 -28.71 -32.77
N VAL A 466 -6.61 -28.84 -32.20
CA VAL A 466 -5.40 -29.28 -32.89
C VAL A 466 -4.83 -30.50 -32.18
N ALA A 467 -5.39 -31.67 -32.49
CA ALA A 467 -5.06 -32.94 -31.85
C ALA A 467 -5.62 -34.14 -32.65
N ASP A 468 -5.29 -35.37 -32.26
CA ASP A 468 -6.05 -36.55 -32.71
C ASP A 468 -7.45 -36.55 -32.07
N MET A 469 -8.48 -37.00 -32.80
CA MET A 469 -9.86 -36.99 -32.30
C MET A 469 -10.49 -38.37 -32.44
N LEU A 470 -11.37 -38.73 -31.50
CA LEU A 470 -12.18 -39.95 -31.60
C LEU A 470 -13.38 -39.76 -32.54
N PRO A 471 -13.86 -40.81 -33.23
CA PRO A 471 -15.05 -40.71 -34.09
C PRO A 471 -16.30 -40.19 -33.38
N ASP A 472 -16.55 -40.65 -32.15
CA ASP A 472 -17.71 -40.21 -31.38
C ASP A 472 -17.62 -38.73 -30.98
N GLU A 473 -16.42 -38.28 -30.61
CA GLU A 473 -16.15 -36.88 -30.28
C GLU A 473 -16.30 -35.98 -31.52
N PHE A 474 -15.76 -36.41 -32.65
CA PHE A 474 -15.90 -35.70 -33.92
C PHE A 474 -17.36 -35.61 -34.39
N SER A 475 -18.11 -36.70 -34.24
CA SER A 475 -19.56 -36.72 -34.51
C SER A 475 -20.32 -35.72 -33.64
N ARG A 476 -19.95 -35.59 -32.35
CA ARG A 476 -20.52 -34.55 -31.46
C ARG A 476 -20.14 -33.15 -31.89
N VAL A 477 -18.90 -32.91 -32.29
CA VAL A 477 -18.45 -31.62 -32.84
C VAL A 477 -19.32 -31.22 -34.02
N LEU A 478 -19.53 -32.11 -35.00
CA LEU A 478 -20.33 -31.82 -36.20
C LEU A 478 -21.81 -31.55 -35.91
N ARG A 479 -22.35 -32.09 -34.81
CA ARG A 479 -23.75 -31.92 -34.38
C ARG A 479 -23.95 -30.85 -33.32
N SER A 480 -22.87 -30.16 -32.93
CA SER A 480 -22.89 -29.21 -31.82
C SER A 480 -23.53 -27.88 -32.18
N ALA A 481 -23.95 -27.14 -31.15
CA ALA A 481 -24.44 -25.77 -31.27
C ALA A 481 -23.33 -24.74 -31.53
N ILE A 482 -22.06 -25.16 -31.56
CA ILE A 482 -20.90 -24.28 -31.67
C ILE A 482 -20.89 -23.57 -33.01
N ARG A 483 -20.79 -22.23 -33.01
CA ARG A 483 -20.92 -21.41 -34.22
C ARG A 483 -19.68 -21.49 -35.11
N PHE A 484 -18.49 -21.48 -34.50
CA PHE A 484 -17.21 -21.47 -35.21
C PHE A 484 -16.37 -22.67 -34.82
N VAL A 485 -16.07 -23.54 -35.78
CA VAL A 485 -15.30 -24.76 -35.52
C VAL A 485 -14.08 -24.84 -36.45
N PHE A 486 -12.90 -24.98 -35.85
CA PHE A 486 -11.63 -25.15 -36.54
C PHE A 486 -10.94 -26.42 -36.04
N VAL A 487 -10.94 -27.47 -36.84
CA VAL A 487 -10.29 -28.75 -36.50
C VAL A 487 -9.05 -28.93 -37.36
N THR A 488 -7.90 -29.12 -36.74
CA THR A 488 -6.67 -29.57 -37.39
C THR A 488 -6.35 -30.97 -36.90
N CYS A 489 -6.45 -31.94 -37.80
CA CYS A 489 -6.17 -33.35 -37.50
C CYS A 489 -5.22 -33.91 -38.56
N GLU A 490 -3.97 -34.20 -38.16
CA GLU A 490 -2.95 -34.73 -39.08
C GLU A 490 -3.31 -36.16 -39.57
N ARG A 491 -4.06 -36.93 -38.77
CA ARG A 491 -4.40 -38.34 -39.02
C ARG A 491 -5.91 -38.56 -38.99
N LEU A 492 -6.58 -38.21 -40.09
CA LEU A 492 -8.02 -38.46 -40.19
C LEU A 492 -8.29 -39.97 -40.21
N ARG A 493 -9.20 -40.44 -39.34
CA ARG A 493 -9.64 -41.84 -39.36
C ARG A 493 -10.62 -42.06 -40.53
N PRO A 494 -10.67 -43.26 -41.14
CA PRO A 494 -11.51 -43.50 -42.32
C PRO A 494 -13.00 -43.16 -42.12
N GLU A 495 -13.51 -43.35 -40.91
CA GLU A 495 -14.91 -43.08 -40.55
C GLU A 495 -15.27 -41.59 -40.65
N PHE A 496 -14.28 -40.69 -40.55
CA PHE A 496 -14.52 -39.25 -40.57
C PHE A 496 -14.96 -38.79 -41.96
N ALA A 497 -14.50 -39.44 -43.03
CA ALA A 497 -14.83 -39.02 -44.38
C ALA A 497 -16.34 -39.05 -44.64
N ALA A 498 -17.00 -40.14 -44.26
CA ALA A 498 -18.45 -40.28 -44.36
C ALA A 498 -19.19 -39.27 -43.47
N MET A 499 -18.70 -39.01 -42.25
CA MET A 499 -19.29 -38.02 -41.35
C MET A 499 -19.20 -36.60 -41.91
N VAL A 500 -18.05 -36.21 -42.47
CA VAL A 500 -17.86 -34.89 -43.09
C VAL A 500 -18.75 -34.74 -44.32
N GLN A 501 -18.86 -35.77 -45.17
CA GLN A 501 -19.76 -35.72 -46.33
C GLN A 501 -21.22 -35.51 -45.93
N GLN A 502 -21.69 -36.28 -44.94
CA GLN A 502 -23.04 -36.10 -44.39
C GLN A 502 -23.24 -34.69 -43.83
N TYR A 503 -22.26 -34.20 -43.09
CA TYR A 503 -22.29 -32.85 -42.53
C TYR A 503 -22.33 -31.76 -43.61
N ILE A 504 -21.52 -31.86 -44.68
CA ILE A 504 -21.53 -30.89 -45.78
C ILE A 504 -22.93 -30.79 -46.40
N GLN A 505 -23.60 -31.92 -46.62
CA GLN A 505 -24.96 -31.94 -47.15
C GLN A 505 -25.96 -31.25 -46.22
N GLN A 506 -25.84 -31.45 -44.90
CA GLN A 506 -26.67 -30.79 -43.90
C GLN A 506 -26.37 -29.28 -43.80
N PHE A 507 -25.09 -28.91 -43.85
CA PHE A 507 -24.62 -27.52 -43.81
C PHE A 507 -25.15 -26.72 -45.00
N LEU A 508 -25.07 -27.27 -46.22
CA LEU A 508 -25.58 -26.63 -47.43
C LEU A 508 -27.11 -26.45 -47.42
N ARG A 509 -27.83 -27.26 -46.64
CA ARG A 509 -29.29 -27.15 -46.44
C ARG A 509 -29.66 -26.22 -45.27
N SER A 510 -28.68 -25.68 -44.56
CA SER A 510 -28.89 -24.91 -43.32
C SER A 510 -29.55 -25.72 -42.20
N ASP A 511 -29.34 -27.04 -42.19
CA ASP A 511 -29.87 -27.96 -41.17
C ASP A 511 -28.96 -28.06 -39.92
N VAL A 512 -27.92 -27.23 -39.84
CA VAL A 512 -26.95 -27.20 -38.73
C VAL A 512 -26.83 -25.78 -38.16
N SER A 513 -26.49 -25.69 -36.88
CA SER A 513 -26.31 -24.45 -36.12
C SER A 513 -24.99 -23.72 -36.42
N GLN A 514 -24.02 -24.41 -37.02
CA GLN A 514 -22.67 -23.87 -37.22
C GLN A 514 -22.66 -22.84 -38.34
N LEU A 515 -21.99 -21.71 -38.11
CA LEU A 515 -21.79 -20.66 -39.13
C LEU A 515 -20.55 -20.91 -39.98
N SER A 516 -19.53 -21.53 -39.40
CA SER A 516 -18.28 -21.86 -40.09
C SER A 516 -17.68 -23.15 -39.55
N PHE A 517 -17.26 -24.02 -40.47
CA PHE A 517 -16.50 -25.23 -40.17
C PHE A 517 -15.27 -25.30 -41.06
N SER A 518 -14.10 -25.38 -40.45
CA SER A 518 -12.82 -25.50 -41.13
C SER A 518 -12.11 -26.77 -40.68
N LEU A 519 -11.86 -27.68 -41.62
CA LEU A 519 -11.08 -28.89 -41.40
C LEU A 519 -9.74 -28.79 -42.12
N ARG A 520 -8.64 -28.84 -41.36
CA ARG A 520 -7.28 -28.94 -41.87
C ARG A 520 -6.75 -30.35 -41.65
N THR A 521 -6.45 -31.05 -42.74
CA THR A 521 -5.88 -32.39 -42.73
C THR A 521 -5.02 -32.61 -43.98
N SER A 522 -4.56 -33.85 -44.24
CA SER A 522 -3.79 -34.17 -45.43
C SER A 522 -4.59 -33.94 -46.71
N SER A 523 -3.92 -33.49 -47.77
CA SER A 523 -4.55 -33.23 -49.08
C SER A 523 -5.18 -34.49 -49.69
N ARG A 524 -4.63 -35.67 -49.41
CA ARG A 524 -5.20 -36.96 -49.81
C ARG A 524 -6.56 -37.21 -49.16
N CYS A 525 -6.67 -37.01 -47.84
CA CYS A 525 -7.93 -37.22 -47.12
C CYS A 525 -9.01 -36.22 -47.57
N LEU A 526 -8.64 -34.96 -47.81
CA LEU A 526 -9.58 -33.98 -48.37
C LEU A 526 -10.08 -34.41 -49.76
N ARG A 527 -9.20 -34.92 -50.63
CA ARG A 527 -9.62 -35.47 -51.93
C ARG A 527 -10.58 -36.63 -51.77
N GLU A 528 -10.30 -37.60 -50.90
CA GLU A 528 -11.20 -38.74 -50.66
C GLU A 528 -12.61 -38.27 -50.20
N ILE A 529 -12.70 -37.22 -49.38
CA ILE A 529 -13.99 -36.63 -48.95
C ILE A 529 -14.75 -36.00 -50.12
N PHE A 530 -14.06 -35.23 -50.98
CA PHE A 530 -14.70 -34.50 -52.08
C PHE A 530 -14.92 -35.35 -53.35
N GLU A 531 -14.08 -36.33 -53.62
CA GLU A 531 -14.15 -37.20 -54.80
C GLU A 531 -15.17 -38.33 -54.63
N ALA A 532 -15.40 -38.83 -53.40
CA ALA A 532 -16.44 -39.83 -53.12
C ALA A 532 -17.86 -39.22 -52.96
N GLY A 533 -17.99 -37.89 -53.09
CA GLY A 533 -19.25 -37.14 -52.97
C GLY A 533 -19.84 -36.66 -54.31
N VAL A 534 -19.33 -37.15 -55.45
CA VAL A 534 -19.89 -36.95 -56.80
C VAL A 534 -20.61 -38.20 -57.27
#